data_AF-A8MA40-F1
#
_entry.id   AF-A8MA40-F1
#
_cell.length_a   1.000
_cell.length_b   1.000
_cell.length_c   1.000
_cell.angle_alpha   90.00
_cell.angle_beta   90.00
_cell.angle_gamma   90.00
#
_symmetry.space_group_name_H-M   'P 1'
#
loop_
_entity.id
_entity.type
_entity.pdbx_description
1 polymer ?
#
loop_
_entity_poly.entity_id
_entity_poly.type
_entity_poly.pdbx_seq_one_letter_code
_entity_poly.pdbx_strand_id
1 'polypeptide(L)'
;MNLSSERHKNTIGTSHTMELSELMNLLISRGVDYVMSQLPGWISRREVSRDDAELILMYAISSRLDELGKKIDDLSKRIDDLSKRIDVRFDELGRKIDDLHKEVIDRLDLISNQLRVLNSNIAATYELTSKVMTKLMESSLTQAPPRS
;
A
#
# COMPACT_ATOMS: atom_id res chain seq x y z
N MET A 1 72.62 59.36 -3.68
CA MET A 1 73.44 58.20 -3.26
C MET A 1 72.72 57.57 -2.08
N ASN A 2 71.92 56.53 -2.25
CA ASN A 2 72.20 55.10 -2.46
C ASN A 2 72.20 54.29 -1.13
N LEU A 3 71.32 53.28 -1.11
CA LEU A 3 71.36 51.98 -0.43
C LEU A 3 71.09 51.87 1.09
N SER A 4 69.94 51.26 1.38
CA SER A 4 69.72 50.24 2.42
C SER A 4 68.52 49.40 1.95
N SER A 5 68.73 48.35 1.14
CA SER A 5 68.95 46.94 1.54
C SER A 5 67.80 46.31 2.34
N GLU A 6 67.12 45.40 1.65
CA GLU A 6 66.50 44.14 2.11
C GLU A 6 65.63 44.12 3.37
N ARG A 7 64.37 43.70 3.18
CA ARG A 7 63.97 42.31 3.51
C ARG A 7 62.56 41.98 3.01
N HIS A 8 62.49 40.81 2.36
CA HIS A 8 61.41 39.82 2.28
C HIS A 8 60.01 40.26 2.76
N LYS A 9 58.96 40.01 1.97
CA LYS A 9 58.39 38.67 1.81
C LYS A 9 57.75 38.49 0.44
N ASN A 10 58.44 37.74 -0.40
CA ASN A 10 57.80 36.98 -1.46
C ASN A 10 57.04 35.85 -0.77
N THR A 11 55.76 36.04 -0.46
CA THR A 11 54.88 34.91 -0.11
C THR A 11 54.56 34.18 -1.41
N ILE A 12 55.48 33.29 -1.79
CA ILE A 12 55.18 32.19 -2.69
C ILE A 12 54.13 31.37 -1.94
N GLY A 13 52.85 31.64 -2.21
CA GLY A 13 51.79 30.71 -1.89
C GLY A 13 52.04 29.49 -2.76
N THR A 14 52.72 28.48 -2.21
CA THR A 14 52.72 27.15 -2.80
C THR A 14 51.27 26.68 -2.74
N SER A 15 50.51 26.86 -3.83
CA SER A 15 49.25 26.14 -4.02
C SER A 15 49.59 24.66 -4.05
N HIS A 16 49.55 24.00 -2.90
CA HIS A 16 49.61 22.55 -2.83
C HIS A 16 48.36 22.05 -3.53
N THR A 17 48.54 21.44 -4.71
CA THR A 17 47.48 20.72 -5.39
C THR A 17 47.32 19.39 -4.67
N MET A 18 46.13 19.16 -4.13
CA MET A 18 45.79 17.93 -3.45
C MET A 18 45.89 16.77 -4.45
N GLU A 19 46.68 15.76 -4.09
CA GLU A 19 46.77 14.52 -4.85
C GLU A 19 45.47 13.71 -4.74
N LEU A 20 45.17 12.87 -5.74
CA LEU A 20 43.98 12.00 -5.70
C LEU A 20 43.91 11.15 -4.43
N SER A 21 45.04 10.68 -3.91
CA SER A 21 45.10 9.90 -2.67
C SER A 21 44.60 10.68 -1.45
N GLU A 22 44.89 11.98 -1.37
CA GLU A 22 44.39 12.87 -0.32
C GLU A 22 42.87 13.09 -0.46
N LEU A 23 42.37 13.27 -1.69
CA LEU A 23 40.93 13.37 -1.97
C LEU A 23 40.18 12.08 -1.61
N MET A 24 40.75 10.92 -1.93
CA MET A 24 40.19 9.62 -1.58
C MET A 24 40.16 9.40 -0.07
N ASN A 25 41.22 9.82 0.64
CA ASN A 25 41.23 9.78 2.10
C ASN A 25 40.16 10.69 2.71
N LEU A 26 39.92 11.87 2.12
CA LEU A 26 38.83 12.76 2.54
C LEU A 26 37.44 12.15 2.27
N LEU A 27 37.24 11.50 1.12
CA LEU A 27 36.01 10.77 0.82
C LEU A 27 35.74 9.68 1.85
N ILE A 28 36.75 8.90 2.22
CA ILE A 28 36.62 7.81 3.19
C ILE A 28 36.38 8.36 4.60
N SER A 29 37.08 9.42 4.99
CA SER A 29 37.03 9.93 6.36
C SER A 29 35.88 10.90 6.65
N ARG A 30 35.50 11.74 5.68
CA ARG A 30 34.48 12.79 5.83
C ARG A 30 33.22 12.56 5.01
N GLY A 31 33.24 11.60 4.09
CA GLY A 31 32.11 11.22 3.25
C GLY A 31 31.99 12.02 1.95
N VAL A 32 31.21 11.45 1.03
CA VAL A 32 30.94 12.01 -0.30
C VAL A 32 30.28 13.39 -0.20
N ASP A 33 29.29 13.58 0.66
CA ASP A 33 28.58 14.86 0.79
C ASP A 33 29.49 16.01 1.20
N TYR A 34 30.41 15.75 2.14
CA TYR A 34 31.40 16.73 2.56
C TYR A 34 32.29 17.16 1.40
N VAL A 35 32.91 16.18 0.73
CA VAL A 35 33.80 16.43 -0.41
C VAL A 35 33.06 17.21 -1.51
N MET A 36 31.84 16.79 -1.86
CA MET A 36 31.03 17.46 -2.90
C MET A 36 30.67 18.90 -2.55
N SER A 37 30.46 19.21 -1.26
CA SER A 37 30.19 20.58 -0.82
C SER A 37 31.41 21.51 -0.95
N GLN A 38 32.62 20.97 -0.76
CA GLN A 38 33.85 21.75 -0.74
C GLN A 38 34.56 21.80 -2.11
N LEU A 39 34.35 20.78 -2.94
CA LEU A 39 35.00 20.60 -4.24
C LEU A 39 34.93 21.84 -5.16
N PRO A 40 33.80 22.57 -5.29
CA PRO A 40 33.75 23.80 -6.11
C PRO A 40 34.73 24.88 -5.64
N GLY A 41 34.95 24.99 -4.33
CA GLY A 41 35.91 25.93 -3.74
C GLY A 41 37.35 25.51 -4.02
N TRP A 42 37.65 24.21 -3.92
CA TRP A 42 38.96 23.65 -4.25
C TRP A 42 39.31 23.85 -5.73
N ILE A 43 38.36 23.64 -6.64
CA ILE A 43 38.53 23.90 -8.08
C ILE A 43 38.80 25.39 -8.34
N SER A 44 38.00 26.27 -7.73
CA SER A 44 38.13 27.73 -7.91
C SER A 44 39.50 28.26 -7.44
N ARG A 45 40.05 27.68 -6.38
CA ARG A 45 41.39 28.00 -5.85
C ARG A 45 42.53 27.23 -6.51
N ARG A 46 42.23 26.38 -7.51
CA ARG A 46 43.18 25.48 -8.17
C ARG A 46 43.92 24.55 -7.20
N GLU A 47 43.24 24.14 -6.13
CA GLU A 47 43.74 23.20 -5.12
C GLU A 47 43.52 21.73 -5.56
N VAL A 48 42.71 21.50 -6.60
CA VAL A 48 42.43 20.16 -7.16
C VAL A 48 42.51 20.25 -8.68
N SER A 49 43.16 19.26 -9.31
CA SER A 49 43.22 19.14 -10.77
C SER A 49 41.84 18.90 -11.36
N ARG A 50 41.63 19.31 -12.61
CA ARG A 50 40.39 19.03 -13.33
C ARG A 50 40.15 17.52 -13.44
N ASP A 51 41.18 16.75 -13.78
CA ASP A 51 41.07 15.30 -13.99
C ASP A 51 40.68 14.59 -12.68
N ASP A 52 41.29 14.99 -11.56
CA ASP A 52 40.96 14.46 -10.24
C ASP A 52 39.53 14.85 -9.82
N ALA A 53 39.11 16.09 -10.08
CA ALA A 53 37.74 16.51 -9.81
C ALA A 53 36.73 15.67 -10.63
N GLU A 54 37.01 15.40 -11.90
CA GLU A 54 36.17 14.54 -12.74
C GLU A 54 36.08 13.11 -12.19
N LEU A 55 37.20 12.53 -11.70
CA LEU A 55 37.20 11.22 -11.04
C LEU A 55 36.38 11.20 -9.74
N ILE A 56 36.49 12.22 -8.90
CA ILE A 56 35.72 12.34 -7.66
C ILE A 56 34.22 12.49 -7.94
N LEU A 57 33.85 13.29 -8.95
CA LEU A 57 32.46 13.43 -9.36
C LEU A 57 31.89 12.10 -9.88
N MET A 58 32.65 11.36 -10.69
CA MET A 58 32.27 10.03 -11.18
C MET A 58 32.06 9.03 -10.04
N TYR A 59 32.99 9.00 -9.07
CA TYR A 59 32.87 8.16 -7.88
C TYR A 59 31.63 8.53 -7.06
N ALA A 60 31.40 9.82 -6.82
CA ALA A 60 30.25 10.30 -6.06
C ALA A 60 28.92 9.92 -6.72
N ILE A 61 28.82 10.03 -8.05
CA ILE A 61 27.65 9.60 -8.81
C ILE A 61 27.45 8.09 -8.67
N SER A 62 28.50 7.29 -8.85
CA SER A 62 28.43 5.82 -8.76
C SER A 62 27.98 5.37 -7.37
N SER A 63 28.54 5.96 -6.31
CA SER A 63 28.14 5.66 -4.93
C SER A 63 26.65 5.98 -4.68
N ARG A 64 26.16 7.11 -5.20
CA ARG A 64 24.72 7.47 -5.08
C ARG A 64 23.84 6.53 -5.88
N LEU A 65 24.27 6.08 -7.06
CA LEU A 65 23.54 5.09 -7.86
C LEU A 65 23.43 3.75 -7.12
N ASP A 66 24.50 3.30 -6.47
CA ASP A 66 24.47 2.07 -5.67
C ASP A 66 23.51 2.17 -4.48
N GLU A 67 23.51 3.31 -3.79
CA GLU A 67 22.56 3.57 -2.71
C GLU A 67 21.11 3.60 -3.20
N LEU A 68 20.86 4.23 -4.35
CA LEU A 68 19.54 4.25 -4.98
C LEU A 68 19.12 2.85 -5.41
N GLY A 69 20.03 2.05 -5.99
CA GLY A 69 19.78 0.65 -6.35
C GLY A 69 19.33 -0.17 -5.14
N LYS A 70 20.03 -0.05 -4.01
CA LYS A 70 19.64 -0.71 -2.75
C LYS A 70 18.26 -0.28 -2.25
N LYS A 71 17.92 1.01 -2.36
CA LYS A 71 16.59 1.52 -2.00
C LYS A 71 15.50 1.00 -2.94
N ILE A 72 15.79 0.89 -4.23
CA ILE A 72 14.88 0.33 -5.23
C ILE A 72 14.63 -1.17 -4.94
N ASP A 73 15.68 -1.93 -4.61
CA ASP A 73 15.55 -3.33 -4.24
C ASP A 73 14.70 -3.53 -2.98
N ASP A 74 14.89 -2.68 -1.95
CA ASP A 74 14.06 -2.69 -0.73
C ASP A 74 12.60 -2.36 -1.03
N LEU A 75 12.36 -1.31 -1.82
CA LEU A 75 11.01 -0.93 -2.25
C LEU A 75 10.34 -2.04 -3.07
N SER A 76 11.09 -2.71 -3.95
CA SER A 76 10.57 -3.82 -4.76
C SER A 76 10.13 -4.98 -3.88
N LYS A 77 10.94 -5.36 -2.88
CA LYS A 77 10.55 -6.38 -1.88
C LYS A 77 9.31 -6.00 -1.09
N ARG A 78 9.18 -4.72 -0.70
CA ARG A 78 8.01 -4.21 0.02
C ARG A 78 6.75 -4.22 -0.86
N ILE A 79 6.88 -3.93 -2.15
CA ILE A 79 5.79 -4.04 -3.13
C ILE A 79 5.36 -5.50 -3.27
N ASP A 80 6.30 -6.44 -3.41
CA ASP A 80 5.99 -7.86 -3.51
C ASP A 80 5.26 -8.39 -2.27
N ASP A 81 5.69 -7.98 -1.06
CA ASP A 81 5.00 -8.33 0.19
C ASP A 81 3.58 -7.76 0.25
N LEU A 82 3.41 -6.49 -0.13
CA LEU A 82 2.10 -5.85 -0.18
C LEU A 82 1.16 -6.53 -1.17
N SER A 83 1.65 -6.87 -2.36
CA SER A 83 0.88 -7.62 -3.38
C SER A 83 0.38 -8.95 -2.81
N LYS A 84 1.26 -9.75 -2.19
CA LYS A 84 0.87 -11.02 -1.55
C LYS A 84 -0.17 -10.83 -0.45
N ARG A 85 -0.02 -9.80 0.38
CA ARG A 85 -0.99 -9.49 1.45
C ARG A 85 -2.35 -9.06 0.89
N ILE A 86 -2.36 -8.35 -0.24
CA ILE A 86 -3.58 -7.96 -0.95
C ILE A 86 -4.27 -9.20 -1.51
N ASP A 87 -3.54 -10.08 -2.21
CA ASP A 87 -4.10 -11.31 -2.78
C ASP A 87 -4.76 -12.19 -1.71
N VAL A 88 -4.07 -12.43 -0.58
CA VAL A 88 -4.62 -13.19 0.55
C VAL A 88 -5.90 -12.57 1.10
N ARG A 89 -5.97 -11.24 1.19
CA ARG A 89 -7.17 -10.54 1.67
C ARG A 89 -8.31 -10.63 0.66
N PHE A 90 -8.03 -10.55 -0.64
CA PHE A 90 -9.03 -10.75 -1.67
C PHE A 90 -9.60 -12.16 -1.62
N ASP A 91 -8.76 -13.18 -1.47
CA ASP A 91 -9.21 -14.57 -1.32
C ASP A 91 -10.08 -14.77 -0.07
N GLU A 92 -9.71 -14.16 1.05
CA GLU A 92 -10.51 -14.23 2.29
C GLU A 92 -11.86 -13.54 2.13
N LEU A 93 -11.89 -12.36 1.49
CA LEU A 93 -13.13 -11.67 1.20
C LEU A 93 -14.01 -12.46 0.23
N GLY A 94 -13.43 -13.07 -0.80
CA GLY A 94 -14.13 -13.96 -1.72
C GLY A 94 -14.83 -15.10 -1.00
N ARG A 95 -14.09 -15.81 -0.13
CA ARG A 95 -14.67 -16.89 0.71
C ARG A 95 -15.81 -16.39 1.60
N LYS A 96 -15.65 -15.24 2.27
CA LYS A 96 -16.72 -14.66 3.09
C LYS A 96 -17.96 -14.30 2.29
N ILE A 97 -17.79 -13.81 1.07
CA ILE A 97 -18.91 -13.50 0.16
C ILE A 97 -19.62 -14.79 -0.25
N ASP A 98 -18.88 -15.84 -0.60
CA ASP A 98 -19.46 -17.14 -0.97
C ASP A 98 -20.23 -17.77 0.19
N ASP A 99 -19.67 -17.73 1.41
CA ASP A 99 -20.31 -18.24 2.63
C ASP A 99 -21.60 -17.47 2.94
N LEU A 100 -21.56 -16.13 2.87
CA LEU A 100 -22.75 -15.29 3.08
C LEU A 100 -23.81 -15.53 2.01
N HIS A 101 -23.41 -15.69 0.75
CA HIS A 101 -24.32 -15.97 -0.35
C HIS A 101 -25.04 -17.30 -0.13
N LYS A 102 -24.30 -18.33 0.28
CA LYS A 102 -24.87 -19.63 0.63
C LYS A 102 -25.84 -19.54 1.81
N GLU A 103 -25.47 -18.85 2.88
CA GLU A 103 -26.35 -18.66 4.04
C GLU A 103 -27.65 -17.94 3.65
N VAL A 104 -27.57 -16.93 2.79
CA VAL A 104 -28.75 -16.21 2.28
C VAL A 104 -29.65 -17.14 1.45
N ILE A 105 -29.08 -17.95 0.56
CA ILE A 105 -29.85 -18.93 -0.23
C ILE A 105 -30.56 -19.92 0.72
N ASP A 106 -29.83 -20.50 1.67
CA ASP A 106 -30.39 -21.48 2.61
C ASP A 106 -31.54 -20.88 3.44
N ARG A 107 -31.41 -19.61 3.86
CA ARG A 107 -32.48 -18.88 4.56
C ARG A 107 -33.69 -18.61 3.67
N LEU A 108 -33.47 -18.24 2.40
CA LEU A 108 -34.56 -18.02 1.44
C LEU A 108 -35.32 -19.31 1.14
N ASP A 109 -34.63 -20.44 1.02
CA ASP A 109 -35.24 -21.75 0.83
C ASP A 109 -36.07 -22.17 2.05
N LEU A 110 -35.56 -21.93 3.25
CA LEU A 110 -36.31 -22.16 4.49
C LEU A 110 -37.59 -21.32 4.54
N ILE A 111 -37.50 -20.02 4.26
CA ILE A 111 -38.66 -19.12 4.24
C ILE A 111 -39.67 -19.56 3.18
N SER A 112 -39.21 -19.91 1.97
CA SER A 112 -40.06 -20.40 0.89
C SER A 112 -40.82 -21.66 1.30
N ASN A 113 -40.15 -22.60 1.97
CA ASN A 113 -40.76 -23.80 2.51
C ASN A 113 -41.79 -23.50 3.62
N GLN A 114 -41.47 -22.59 4.54
CA GLN A 114 -42.39 -22.16 5.59
C GLN A 114 -43.66 -21.51 5.01
N LEU A 115 -43.51 -20.65 4.00
CA LEU A 115 -44.64 -20.04 3.29
C LEU A 115 -45.51 -21.08 2.57
N ARG A 116 -44.89 -22.08 1.94
CA ARG A 116 -45.63 -23.19 1.30
C ARG A 116 -46.47 -23.96 2.32
N VAL A 117 -45.89 -24.30 3.47
CA VAL A 117 -46.60 -25.00 4.56
C VAL A 117 -47.73 -24.12 5.11
N LEU A 118 -47.45 -22.83 5.34
CA LEU A 118 -48.46 -21.89 5.83
C LEU A 118 -49.65 -21.78 4.86
N ASN A 119 -49.40 -21.64 3.56
CA ASN A 119 -50.44 -21.59 2.54
C ASN A 119 -51.28 -22.87 2.52
N SER A 120 -50.66 -24.04 2.69
CA SER A 120 -51.38 -25.32 2.80
C SER A 120 -52.27 -25.38 4.04
N ASN A 121 -51.77 -24.91 5.20
CA ASN A 121 -52.54 -24.88 6.44
C ASN A 121 -53.72 -23.91 6.36
N ILE A 122 -53.51 -22.74 5.73
CA ILE A 122 -54.56 -21.76 5.47
C ILE A 122 -55.65 -22.39 4.60
N ALA A 123 -55.28 -23.04 3.48
CA ALA A 123 -56.24 -23.72 2.61
C ALA A 123 -57.06 -24.78 3.36
N ALA A 124 -56.42 -25.62 4.17
CA ALA A 124 -57.10 -26.63 4.98
C ALA A 124 -58.06 -26.00 6.01
N THR A 125 -57.66 -24.89 6.64
CA THR A 125 -58.50 -24.17 7.62
C THR A 125 -59.72 -23.55 6.94
N TYR A 126 -59.55 -22.97 5.75
CA TYR A 126 -60.67 -22.48 4.94
C TYR A 126 -61.66 -23.59 4.59
N GLU A 127 -61.16 -24.77 4.16
CA GLU A 127 -62.00 -25.92 3.84
C GLU A 127 -62.81 -26.40 5.05
N LEU A 128 -62.16 -26.55 6.22
CA LEU A 128 -62.83 -26.96 7.46
C LEU A 128 -63.88 -25.93 7.90
N THR A 129 -63.55 -24.64 7.84
CA THR A 129 -64.46 -23.55 8.19
C THR A 129 -65.69 -23.55 7.28
N SER A 130 -65.49 -23.74 5.97
CA SER A 130 -66.58 -23.86 5.00
C SER A 130 -67.49 -25.06 5.33
N LYS A 131 -66.92 -26.24 5.61
CA LYS A 131 -67.68 -27.43 6.01
C LYS A 131 -68.51 -27.21 7.28
N VAL A 132 -67.94 -26.56 8.30
CA VAL A 132 -68.65 -26.22 9.54
C VAL A 132 -69.80 -25.27 9.25
N MET A 133 -69.58 -24.23 8.45
CA MET A 133 -70.63 -23.27 8.08
C MET A 133 -71.79 -23.95 7.35
N THR A 134 -71.51 -24.83 6.39
CA THR A 134 -72.54 -25.59 5.68
C THR A 134 -73.38 -26.43 6.62
N LYS A 135 -72.74 -27.18 7.55
CA LYS A 135 -73.48 -27.98 8.55
C LYS A 135 -74.35 -27.13 9.47
N LEU A 136 -73.85 -25.97 9.91
CA LEU A 136 -74.64 -25.04 10.74
C LEU A 136 -75.87 -24.54 9.97
N MET A 137 -75.72 -24.19 8.70
CA MET A 137 -76.85 -23.78 7.84
C MET A 137 -77.89 -24.90 7.68
N GLU A 138 -77.46 -26.13 7.40
CA GLU A 138 -78.35 -27.30 7.28
C GLU A 138 -79.13 -27.58 8.57
N SER A 139 -78.46 -27.51 9.72
CA SER A 139 -79.09 -27.70 11.03
C SER A 139 -80.10 -26.59 11.40
N SER A 140 -79.88 -25.37 10.91
CA SER A 140 -80.77 -24.23 11.15
C SER A 140 -82.05 -24.33 10.31
N LEU A 141 -81.95 -24.83 9.08
CA LEU A 141 -83.09 -25.03 8.19
C LEU A 141 -84.02 -26.17 8.65
N THR A 142 -83.47 -27.19 9.29
CA THR A 142 -84.23 -28.37 9.76
C THR A 142 -84.98 -28.14 11.08
N GLN A 143 -84.63 -27.11 11.86
CA GLN A 143 -85.30 -26.73 13.11
C GLN A 143 -86.39 -25.65 12.96
N ALA A 144 -86.60 -25.10 11.76
CA ALA A 144 -87.65 -24.10 11.54
C ALA A 144 -89.06 -24.75 11.64
N PRO A 145 -89.99 -24.21 12.45
CA PRO A 145 -91.32 -24.81 12.62
C PRO A 145 -92.11 -24.75 11.29
N PRO A 146 -92.98 -25.74 11.02
CA PRO A 146 -93.79 -25.74 9.81
C PRO A 146 -94.69 -24.50 9.81
N ARG A 147 -94.69 -23.76 8.68
CA ARG A 147 -95.53 -22.57 8.53
C ARG A 147 -97.00 -22.98 8.64
N SER A 148 -97.67 -22.48 9.67
CA SER A 148 -99.11 -22.57 9.91
C SER A 148 -99.90 -21.80 8.85
#